data_AF-A0A9N7V3J1-F1
#
_entry.id   AF-A0A9N7V3J1-F1
#
_cell.length_a   1.000
_cell.length_b   1.000
_cell.length_c   1.000
_cell.angle_alpha   90.00
_cell.angle_beta   90.00
_cell.angle_gamma   90.00
#
_symmetry.space_group_name_H-M   'P 1'
#
loop_
_entity.id
_entity.type
_entity.pdbx_description
1 polymer ?
#
loop_
_entity_poly.entity_id
_entity_poly.type
_entity_poly.pdbx_seq_one_letter_code
_entity_poly.pdbx_strand_id
1 'polypeptide(L)'
;MFVRLQRKLQTQLLSGLRSTRAPLRVKLQTRACASTSSALRLHSDHLVVSYEGTQMRLNFVWLRDHCRSASSYNSKTNQRNLDTGSIELNIRPDTTAVEGGHLVLTWRDGHVSKYSLNWLAQNSYERKKQSTVQPRILWNSDIYKNKNVPSAKWEKFMSCDEELKQFLQHYLLYGIAFVDDVPATVEATEAVSKRVSLIRETTYGGMWSFTSDHSRGDSAYSQLALDRHTDTSYFQEPCGIQVFHCLKHEGTGGRTLLVDGFYAGEKLRQRSPEKL
;
A
#
# COMPACT_ATOMS: atom_id res chain seq x y z
N MET A 1 12.04 6.28 6.09
CA MET A 1 11.41 6.35 7.44
C MET A 1 12.39 7.02 8.38
N PHE A 2 11.91 7.85 9.29
CA PHE A 2 12.78 8.60 10.19
C PHE A 2 12.29 8.48 11.62
N VAL A 3 13.22 8.45 12.56
CA VAL A 3 12.95 8.36 13.99
C VAL A 3 13.57 9.59 14.65
N ARG A 4 12.78 10.32 15.44
CA ARG A 4 13.16 11.59 16.05
C ARG A 4 13.16 11.51 17.56
N LEU A 5 14.18 12.12 18.16
CA LEU A 5 14.33 12.36 19.59
C LEU A 5 13.27 13.34 20.13
N GLN A 6 12.99 13.24 21.43
CA GLN A 6 12.26 14.26 22.20
C GLN A 6 12.92 15.65 22.04
N ARG A 7 12.13 16.66 21.66
CA ARG A 7 12.44 18.06 21.98
C ARG A 7 11.82 18.38 23.33
N LYS A 8 12.60 18.83 24.32
CA LYS A 8 12.06 19.46 25.54
C LYS A 8 11.28 20.71 25.11
N LEU A 9 9.95 20.65 25.13
CA LEU A 9 9.07 21.80 24.90
C LEU A 9 8.86 22.55 26.22
N GLN A 10 9.18 23.86 26.21
CA GLN A 10 8.69 24.82 27.20
C GLN A 10 7.20 25.07 26.97
N THR A 11 6.41 24.91 28.03
CA THR A 11 4.94 25.02 28.03
C THR A 11 4.51 26.48 28.13
N GLN A 12 3.63 26.94 27.23
CA GLN A 12 2.73 28.07 27.49
C GLN A 12 1.28 27.60 27.31
N LEU A 13 0.51 27.75 28.38
CA LEU A 13 -0.92 27.44 28.46
C LEU A 13 -1.75 28.53 27.78
N LEU A 14 -2.74 28.12 26.98
CA LEU A 14 -3.97 28.88 26.79
C LEU A 14 -5.18 27.94 26.71
N SER A 15 -6.28 28.41 27.28
CA SER A 15 -7.48 27.70 27.71
C SER A 15 -8.71 28.01 26.84
N GLY A 16 -9.76 27.17 26.98
CA GLY A 16 -11.14 27.40 26.53
C GLY A 16 -11.46 26.81 25.15
N LEU A 17 -12.63 26.25 24.84
CA LEU A 17 -13.94 26.13 25.50
C LEU A 17 -14.66 24.90 24.90
N ARG A 18 -15.50 24.25 25.70
CA ARG A 18 -16.36 23.13 25.28
C ARG A 18 -17.58 23.64 24.50
N SER A 19 -17.99 22.92 23.46
CA SER A 19 -19.33 23.01 22.88
C SER A 19 -19.87 21.62 22.58
N THR A 20 -21.03 21.32 23.17
CA THR A 20 -21.77 20.05 23.04
C THR A 20 -22.83 20.17 21.96
N ARG A 21 -22.91 19.22 21.02
CA ARG A 21 -24.10 19.00 20.18
C ARG A 21 -24.47 17.52 20.09
N ALA A 22 -25.77 17.28 20.23
CA ALA A 22 -26.45 15.99 20.33
C ALA A 22 -26.54 15.23 18.98
N PRO A 23 -26.82 13.91 18.98
CA PRO A 23 -26.74 13.08 17.78
C PRO A 23 -27.99 13.16 16.90
N LEU A 24 -27.78 13.21 15.59
CA LEU A 24 -28.80 13.09 14.55
C LEU A 24 -29.10 11.61 14.28
N ARG A 25 -30.38 11.25 14.43
CA ARG A 25 -30.92 9.90 14.25
C ARG A 25 -31.31 9.71 12.77
N VAL A 26 -30.56 8.93 12.01
CA VAL A 26 -30.86 8.59 10.61
C VAL A 26 -31.80 7.39 10.57
N LYS A 27 -33.01 7.57 10.04
CA LYS A 27 -33.95 6.48 9.72
C LYS A 27 -33.46 5.77 8.45
N LEU A 28 -33.10 4.49 8.54
CA LEU A 28 -32.94 3.63 7.36
C LEU A 28 -34.33 3.30 6.80
N GLN A 29 -34.62 3.75 5.59
CA GLN A 29 -35.68 3.18 4.75
C GLN A 29 -35.06 2.08 3.89
N THR A 30 -35.45 0.84 4.15
CA THR A 30 -35.18 -0.32 3.31
C THR A 30 -35.97 -0.17 2.01
N ARG A 31 -35.30 0.17 0.90
CA ARG A 31 -35.85 -0.02 -0.45
C ARG A 31 -35.64 -1.47 -0.84
N ALA A 32 -36.74 -2.19 -1.05
CA ALA A 32 -36.71 -3.51 -1.69
C ALA A 32 -36.21 -3.36 -3.13
N CYS A 33 -35.11 -4.03 -3.47
CA CYS A 33 -34.62 -4.12 -4.85
C CYS A 33 -35.53 -5.08 -5.63
N ALA A 34 -36.17 -4.56 -6.68
CA ALA A 34 -36.83 -5.37 -7.70
C ALA A 34 -35.80 -6.28 -8.38
N SER A 35 -36.16 -7.55 -8.60
CA SER A 35 -35.33 -8.53 -9.30
C SER A 35 -35.15 -8.14 -10.77
N THR A 36 -34.10 -7.38 -11.06
CA THR A 36 -33.63 -7.18 -12.43
C THR A 36 -33.12 -8.51 -12.98
N SER A 37 -33.89 -9.09 -13.91
CA SER A 37 -33.45 -10.19 -14.76
C SER A 37 -32.09 -9.83 -15.37
N SER A 38 -31.05 -10.56 -14.98
CA SER A 38 -29.70 -10.38 -15.51
C SER A 38 -29.68 -10.99 -16.90
N ALA A 39 -29.66 -10.15 -17.94
CA ALA A 39 -29.53 -10.65 -19.31
C ALA A 39 -28.17 -11.31 -19.50
N LEU A 40 -28.17 -12.62 -19.77
CA LEU A 40 -26.99 -13.42 -20.09
C LEU A 40 -26.96 -13.68 -21.61
N ARG A 41 -25.82 -13.40 -22.25
CA ARG A 41 -25.59 -13.70 -23.67
C ARG A 41 -24.34 -14.55 -23.82
N LEU A 42 -24.47 -15.69 -24.50
CA LEU A 42 -23.38 -16.62 -24.73
C LEU A 42 -22.71 -16.34 -26.06
N HIS A 43 -21.38 -16.30 -26.07
CA HIS A 43 -20.56 -16.21 -27.28
C HIS A 43 -19.60 -17.41 -27.35
N SER A 44 -18.78 -17.48 -28.40
CA SER A 44 -17.86 -18.59 -28.65
C SER A 44 -16.78 -18.77 -27.58
N ASP A 45 -16.24 -17.68 -27.05
CA ASP A 45 -15.05 -17.66 -26.19
C ASP A 45 -15.31 -16.93 -24.86
N HIS A 46 -16.52 -16.39 -24.68
CA HIS A 46 -16.89 -15.60 -23.53
C HIS A 46 -18.41 -15.59 -23.33
N LEU A 47 -18.83 -15.11 -22.16
CA LEU A 47 -20.22 -14.75 -21.88
C LEU A 47 -20.32 -13.28 -21.49
N VAL A 48 -21.49 -12.70 -21.71
CA VAL A 48 -21.81 -11.34 -21.32
C VAL A 48 -22.92 -11.37 -20.28
N VAL A 49 -22.67 -10.77 -19.12
CA VAL A 49 -23.64 -10.69 -18.01
C VAL A 49 -23.83 -9.23 -17.60
N SER A 50 -25.08 -8.83 -17.43
CA SER A 50 -25.45 -7.49 -16.96
C SER A 50 -25.74 -7.52 -15.45
N TYR A 51 -25.06 -6.67 -14.67
CA TYR A 51 -25.26 -6.52 -13.23
C TYR A 51 -25.12 -5.06 -12.82
N GLU A 52 -26.12 -4.51 -12.12
CA GLU A 52 -26.15 -3.11 -11.66
C GLU A 52 -25.82 -2.07 -12.75
N GLY A 53 -26.35 -2.28 -13.97
CA GLY A 53 -26.10 -1.40 -15.11
C GLY A 53 -24.71 -1.55 -15.75
N THR A 54 -23.84 -2.42 -15.22
CA THR A 54 -22.56 -2.77 -15.83
C THR A 54 -22.72 -4.03 -16.67
N GLN A 55 -22.31 -3.97 -17.94
CA GLN A 55 -22.23 -5.13 -18.81
C GLN A 55 -20.80 -5.67 -18.76
N MET A 56 -20.63 -6.92 -18.31
CA MET A 56 -19.31 -7.52 -18.11
C MET A 56 -19.04 -8.55 -19.20
N ARG A 57 -17.89 -8.45 -19.88
CA ARG A 57 -17.42 -9.48 -20.81
C ARG A 57 -16.48 -10.44 -20.09
N LEU A 58 -16.92 -11.69 -19.90
CA LEU A 58 -16.22 -12.68 -19.09
C LEU A 58 -15.75 -13.84 -19.98
N ASN A 59 -14.44 -13.92 -20.21
CA ASN A 59 -13.81 -14.97 -21.01
C ASN A 59 -13.87 -16.33 -20.28
N PHE A 60 -14.13 -17.42 -21.01
CA PHE A 60 -14.28 -18.76 -20.41
C PHE A 60 -12.98 -19.29 -19.78
N VAL A 61 -11.83 -19.08 -20.43
CA VAL A 61 -10.51 -19.45 -19.89
C VAL A 61 -10.28 -18.71 -18.59
N TRP A 62 -10.54 -17.40 -18.55
CA TRP A 62 -10.40 -16.60 -17.33
C TRP A 62 -11.32 -17.09 -16.20
N LEU A 63 -12.58 -17.37 -16.52
CA LEU A 63 -13.53 -17.92 -15.56
C LEU A 63 -12.99 -19.24 -14.98
N ARG A 64 -12.65 -20.22 -15.83
CA ARG A 64 -12.08 -21.50 -15.39
C ARG A 64 -10.84 -21.32 -14.52
N ASP A 65 -9.91 -20.46 -14.94
CA ASP A 65 -8.66 -20.15 -14.22
C ASP A 65 -8.91 -19.56 -12.83
N HIS A 66 -9.96 -18.75 -12.69
CA HIS A 66 -10.29 -18.06 -11.43
C HIS A 66 -11.36 -18.79 -10.61
N CYS A 67 -11.66 -20.05 -10.92
CA CYS A 67 -12.62 -20.86 -10.19
C CYS A 67 -12.28 -20.94 -8.70
N ARG A 68 -13.29 -20.73 -7.84
CA ARG A 68 -13.16 -20.73 -6.37
C ARG A 68 -13.70 -21.99 -5.71
N SER A 69 -13.93 -23.05 -6.47
CA SER A 69 -14.25 -24.37 -5.92
C SER A 69 -13.05 -24.92 -5.14
N ALA A 70 -13.30 -25.81 -4.17
CA ALA A 70 -12.24 -26.36 -3.31
C ALA A 70 -11.15 -27.12 -4.09
N SER A 71 -11.48 -27.68 -5.25
CA SER A 71 -10.51 -28.33 -6.15
C SER A 71 -9.64 -27.35 -6.93
N SER A 72 -10.11 -26.12 -7.16
CA SER A 72 -9.38 -25.11 -7.94
C SER A 72 -8.68 -24.05 -7.07
N TYR A 73 -9.13 -23.86 -5.83
CA TYR A 73 -8.65 -22.81 -4.94
C TYR A 73 -8.67 -23.24 -3.47
N ASN A 74 -7.55 -23.04 -2.78
CA ASN A 74 -7.44 -23.22 -1.36
C ASN A 74 -7.84 -21.91 -0.64
N SER A 75 -9.04 -21.89 -0.07
CA SER A 75 -9.58 -20.72 0.64
C SER A 75 -8.88 -20.38 1.95
N LYS A 76 -8.12 -21.32 2.53
CA LYS A 76 -7.34 -21.08 3.76
C LYS A 76 -6.05 -20.32 3.47
N THR A 77 -5.37 -20.66 2.37
CA THR A 77 -4.07 -20.05 2.00
C THR A 77 -4.21 -18.96 0.94
N ASN A 78 -5.40 -18.80 0.36
CA ASN A 78 -5.65 -17.94 -0.80
C ASN A 78 -4.81 -18.28 -2.03
N GLN A 79 -4.49 -19.56 -2.21
CA GLN A 79 -3.69 -20.06 -3.33
C GLN A 79 -4.56 -20.78 -4.35
N ARG A 80 -4.25 -20.60 -5.63
CA ARG A 80 -4.85 -21.38 -6.71
C ARG A 80 -4.19 -22.75 -6.77
N ASN A 81 -5.01 -23.79 -6.85
CA ASN A 81 -4.57 -25.18 -7.03
C ASN A 81 -4.57 -25.58 -8.51
N LEU A 82 -5.42 -24.93 -9.32
CA LEU A 82 -5.52 -25.16 -10.75
C LEU A 82 -4.27 -24.64 -11.47
N ASP A 83 -3.64 -25.50 -12.27
CA ASP A 83 -2.62 -25.11 -13.22
C ASP A 83 -3.26 -24.38 -14.41
N THR A 84 -2.92 -23.11 -14.60
CA THR A 84 -3.40 -22.29 -15.73
C THR A 84 -3.04 -22.94 -17.07
N GLY A 85 -1.88 -23.60 -17.16
CA GLY A 85 -1.41 -24.27 -18.38
C GLY A 85 -2.23 -25.50 -18.78
N SER A 86 -2.99 -26.07 -17.83
CA SER A 86 -3.87 -27.22 -18.07
C SER A 86 -5.23 -26.85 -18.68
N ILE A 87 -5.56 -25.56 -18.77
CA ILE A 87 -6.86 -25.10 -19.26
C ILE A 87 -6.84 -25.02 -20.78
N GLU A 88 -7.69 -25.79 -21.43
CA GLU A 88 -7.87 -25.71 -22.88
C GLU A 88 -8.36 -24.32 -23.30
N LEU A 89 -7.70 -23.71 -24.29
CA LEU A 89 -8.04 -22.34 -24.75
C LEU A 89 -9.43 -22.24 -25.39
N ASN A 90 -9.97 -23.36 -25.88
CA ASN A 90 -11.30 -23.48 -26.44
C ASN A 90 -12.33 -23.99 -25.41
N ILE A 91 -12.01 -24.01 -24.11
CA ILE A 91 -12.93 -24.45 -23.06
C ILE A 91 -14.24 -23.67 -23.11
N ARG A 92 -15.35 -24.40 -22.97
CA ARG A 92 -16.71 -23.83 -22.93
C ARG A 92 -17.54 -24.53 -21.88
N PRO A 93 -18.42 -23.81 -21.19
CA PRO A 93 -19.43 -24.43 -20.35
C PRO A 93 -20.48 -25.14 -21.22
N ASP A 94 -21.00 -26.27 -20.73
CA ASP A 94 -22.19 -26.92 -21.30
C ASP A 94 -23.46 -26.20 -20.87
N THR A 95 -23.49 -25.70 -19.62
CA THR A 95 -24.62 -24.91 -19.10
C THR A 95 -24.14 -23.66 -18.38
N THR A 96 -24.95 -22.62 -18.50
CA THR A 96 -24.74 -21.34 -17.82
C THR A 96 -26.04 -20.84 -17.24
N ALA A 97 -26.05 -20.49 -15.96
CA ALA A 97 -27.23 -19.97 -15.28
C ALA A 97 -26.85 -18.79 -14.37
N VAL A 98 -27.82 -17.90 -14.13
CA VAL A 98 -27.71 -16.86 -13.11
C VAL A 98 -28.77 -17.12 -12.06
N GLU A 99 -28.34 -17.51 -10.86
CA GLU A 99 -29.22 -17.97 -9.78
C GLU A 99 -28.80 -17.35 -8.45
N GLY A 100 -29.74 -16.71 -7.75
CA GLY A 100 -29.50 -16.13 -6.42
C GLY A 100 -28.32 -15.16 -6.38
N GLY A 101 -28.13 -14.34 -7.41
CA GLY A 101 -27.02 -13.39 -7.50
C GLY A 101 -25.66 -14.01 -7.83
N HIS A 102 -25.64 -15.25 -8.33
CA HIS A 102 -24.43 -15.95 -8.73
C HIS A 102 -24.50 -16.37 -10.21
N LEU A 103 -23.36 -16.28 -10.90
CA LEU A 103 -23.14 -16.98 -12.16
C LEU A 103 -22.70 -18.41 -11.85
N VAL A 104 -23.42 -19.39 -12.39
CA VAL A 104 -23.11 -20.82 -12.28
C VAL A 104 -22.79 -21.36 -13.68
N LEU A 105 -21.68 -22.07 -13.79
CA LEU A 105 -21.18 -22.68 -15.02
C LEU A 105 -20.93 -24.16 -14.75
N THR A 106 -21.48 -25.03 -15.59
CA THR A 106 -21.10 -26.44 -15.62
C THR A 106 -20.27 -26.69 -16.88
N TRP A 107 -19.04 -27.18 -16.69
CA TRP A 107 -18.10 -27.48 -17.75
C TRP A 107 -18.29 -28.90 -18.29
N ARG A 108 -17.71 -29.19 -19.46
CA ARG A 108 -17.81 -30.52 -20.12
C ARG A 108 -17.26 -31.68 -19.30
N ASP A 109 -16.30 -31.41 -18.44
CA ASP A 109 -15.73 -32.38 -17.50
C ASP A 109 -16.65 -32.62 -16.27
N GLY A 110 -17.83 -32.01 -16.25
CA GLY A 110 -18.77 -32.03 -15.13
C GLY A 110 -18.39 -31.09 -13.99
N HIS A 111 -17.27 -30.36 -14.09
CA HIS A 111 -16.88 -29.39 -13.07
C HIS A 111 -17.90 -28.27 -12.97
N VAL A 112 -18.15 -27.77 -11.76
CA VAL A 112 -19.05 -26.64 -11.53
C VAL A 112 -18.28 -25.47 -10.94
N SER A 113 -18.37 -24.33 -11.62
CA SER A 113 -17.84 -23.05 -11.15
C SER A 113 -18.97 -22.12 -10.75
N LYS A 114 -18.83 -21.47 -9.59
CA LYS A 114 -19.82 -20.52 -9.06
C LYS A 114 -19.13 -19.21 -8.66
N TYR A 115 -19.67 -18.09 -9.15
CA TYR A 115 -19.14 -16.75 -8.89
C TYR A 115 -20.26 -15.83 -8.42
N SER A 116 -20.00 -15.05 -7.39
CA SER A 116 -20.85 -13.91 -7.04
C SER A 116 -20.82 -12.88 -8.17
N LEU A 117 -21.98 -12.35 -8.57
CA LEU A 117 -22.05 -11.29 -9.58
C LEU A 117 -21.32 -10.02 -9.12
N ASN A 118 -21.36 -9.70 -7.82
CA ASN A 118 -20.60 -8.58 -7.26
C ASN A 118 -19.08 -8.83 -7.36
N TRP A 119 -18.61 -10.06 -7.11
CA TRP A 119 -17.20 -10.40 -7.28
C TRP A 119 -16.78 -10.27 -8.76
N LEU A 120 -17.60 -10.76 -9.69
CA LEU A 120 -17.35 -10.58 -11.12
C LEU A 120 -17.28 -9.10 -11.50
N ALA A 121 -18.21 -8.28 -11.00
CA ALA A 121 -18.21 -6.84 -11.28
C ALA A 121 -16.95 -6.16 -10.77
N GLN A 122 -16.50 -6.49 -9.55
CA GLN A 122 -15.26 -5.95 -8.96
C GLN A 122 -13.99 -6.36 -9.71
N ASN A 123 -14.01 -7.48 -10.43
CA ASN A 123 -12.85 -8.03 -11.16
C ASN A 123 -13.01 -7.98 -12.69
N SER A 124 -14.08 -7.36 -13.19
CA SER A 124 -14.36 -7.22 -14.63
C SER A 124 -13.45 -6.16 -15.27
N TYR A 125 -13.24 -6.27 -16.59
CA TYR A 125 -12.49 -5.27 -17.35
C TYR A 125 -13.23 -3.93 -17.43
N GLU A 126 -14.57 -3.97 -17.39
CA GLU A 126 -15.44 -2.82 -17.62
C GLU A 126 -15.61 -1.94 -16.37
N ARG A 127 -15.40 -2.48 -15.17
CA ARG A 127 -15.30 -1.66 -13.96
C ARG A 127 -13.89 -1.04 -13.90
N LYS A 128 -13.81 0.27 -13.65
CA LYS A 128 -12.55 1.03 -13.59
C LYS A 128 -11.48 0.23 -12.83
N LYS A 129 -10.36 -0.09 -13.50
CA LYS A 129 -9.18 -0.67 -12.84
C LYS A 129 -8.80 0.26 -11.71
N GLN A 130 -8.81 -0.23 -10.47
CA GLN A 130 -8.06 0.43 -9.40
C GLN A 130 -6.61 0.49 -9.88
N SER A 131 -6.05 1.70 -9.85
CA SER A 131 -4.64 1.92 -10.14
C SER A 131 -3.81 0.92 -9.32
N THR A 132 -3.01 0.09 -9.98
CA THR A 132 -2.02 -0.77 -9.31
C THR A 132 -0.94 0.07 -8.62
N VAL A 133 -0.82 1.34 -9.02
CA VAL A 133 0.06 2.32 -8.40
C VAL A 133 -0.61 2.84 -7.14
N GLN A 134 0.06 2.63 -6.00
CA GLN A 134 -0.32 3.21 -4.72
C GLN A 134 -0.43 4.74 -4.84
N PRO A 135 -1.46 5.36 -4.25
CA PRO A 135 -1.61 6.81 -4.29
C PRO A 135 -0.40 7.46 -3.61
N ARG A 136 0.15 8.48 -4.28
CA ARG A 136 1.30 9.27 -3.80
C ARG A 136 1.04 10.75 -4.01
N ILE A 137 1.57 11.57 -3.12
CA ILE A 137 1.57 13.02 -3.24
C ILE A 137 3.00 13.44 -3.55
N LEU A 138 3.19 14.08 -4.71
CA LEU A 138 4.47 14.71 -5.04
C LEU A 138 4.62 16.00 -4.24
N TRP A 139 5.74 16.19 -3.54
CA TRP A 139 5.90 17.29 -2.60
C TRP A 139 7.23 18.04 -2.73
N ASN A 140 7.18 19.34 -2.42
CA ASN A 140 8.33 20.15 -2.02
C ASN A 140 8.16 20.55 -0.54
N SER A 141 9.08 21.37 -0.02
CA SER A 141 9.03 21.78 1.40
C SER A 141 7.71 22.46 1.78
N ASP A 142 7.18 23.33 0.91
CA ASP A 142 5.97 24.09 1.20
C ASP A 142 4.73 23.18 1.20
N ILE A 143 4.62 22.29 0.21
CA ILE A 143 3.53 21.30 0.13
C ILE A 143 3.53 20.42 1.38
N TYR A 144 4.70 19.85 1.75
CA TYR A 144 4.78 18.95 2.89
C TYR A 144 4.46 19.65 4.21
N LYS A 145 4.98 20.86 4.43
CA LYS A 145 4.71 21.67 5.63
C LYS A 145 3.23 22.05 5.73
N ASN A 146 2.62 22.49 4.63
CA ASN A 146 1.21 22.87 4.61
C ASN A 146 0.26 21.71 4.90
N LYS A 147 0.68 20.47 4.59
CA LYS A 147 -0.10 19.26 4.92
C LYS A 147 -0.07 18.92 6.41
N ASN A 148 0.90 19.41 7.16
CA ASN A 148 1.06 19.20 8.60
C ASN A 148 0.88 17.72 9.00
N VAL A 149 1.57 16.83 8.29
CA VAL A 149 1.50 15.38 8.51
C VAL A 149 2.03 15.06 9.92
N PRO A 150 1.21 14.49 10.82
CA PRO A 150 1.63 14.23 12.19
C PRO A 150 2.67 13.11 12.24
N SER A 151 3.60 13.25 13.19
CA SER A 151 4.53 12.17 13.54
C SER A 151 3.83 11.21 14.50
N ALA A 152 4.10 9.92 14.36
CA ALA A 152 3.60 8.93 15.31
C ALA A 152 4.32 9.05 16.65
N LYS A 153 3.67 8.71 17.75
CA LYS A 153 4.29 8.72 19.08
C LYS A 153 4.75 7.32 19.47
N TRP A 154 6.03 7.16 19.83
CA TRP A 154 6.66 5.86 20.15
C TRP A 154 5.75 4.90 20.93
N GLU A 155 5.22 5.32 22.08
CA GLU A 155 4.39 4.46 22.93
C GLU A 155 3.14 3.94 22.21
N LYS A 156 2.44 4.82 21.49
CA LYS A 156 1.26 4.44 20.69
C LYS A 156 1.65 3.63 19.47
N PHE A 157 2.73 4.00 18.80
CA PHE A 157 3.23 3.32 17.61
C PHE A 157 3.55 1.85 17.90
N MET A 158 4.13 1.58 19.06
CA MET A 158 4.46 0.21 19.47
C MET A 158 3.23 -0.59 19.94
N SER A 159 2.22 0.06 20.52
CA SER A 159 1.09 -0.62 21.17
C SER A 159 -0.23 -0.61 20.40
N CYS A 160 -0.39 0.23 19.36
CA CYS A 160 -1.66 0.46 18.68
C CYS A 160 -1.56 0.24 17.16
N ASP A 161 -2.33 -0.71 16.63
CA ASP A 161 -2.37 -1.01 15.19
C ASP A 161 -2.92 0.16 14.36
N GLU A 162 -3.84 0.96 14.89
CA GLU A 162 -4.39 2.10 14.16
C GLU A 162 -3.37 3.24 14.02
N GLU A 163 -2.50 3.45 15.03
CA GLU A 163 -1.38 4.39 14.93
C GLU A 163 -0.35 3.91 13.88
N LEU A 164 0.00 2.62 13.91
CA LEU A 164 0.88 2.00 12.91
C LEU A 164 0.28 2.15 11.50
N LYS A 165 -1.02 1.88 11.33
CA LYS A 165 -1.72 2.01 10.05
C LYS A 165 -1.69 3.45 9.54
N GLN A 166 -1.96 4.44 10.39
CA GLN A 166 -1.88 5.86 10.01
C GLN A 166 -0.44 6.24 9.61
N PHE A 167 0.55 5.81 10.37
CA PHE A 167 1.96 5.99 10.04
C PHE A 167 2.29 5.39 8.65
N LEU A 168 1.87 4.15 8.38
CA LEU A 168 2.12 3.47 7.10
C LEU A 168 1.39 4.17 5.94
N GLN A 169 0.17 4.67 6.16
CA GLN A 169 -0.56 5.46 5.16
C GLN A 169 0.19 6.74 4.81
N HIS A 170 0.69 7.48 5.81
CA HIS A 170 1.51 8.66 5.57
C HIS A 170 2.81 8.31 4.84
N TYR A 171 3.48 7.23 5.25
CA TYR A 171 4.70 6.75 4.60
C TYR A 171 4.47 6.38 3.14
N LEU A 172 3.41 5.63 2.82
CA LEU A 172 3.08 5.25 1.44
C LEU A 172 2.70 6.48 0.59
N LEU A 173 2.04 7.47 1.18
CA LEU A 173 1.55 8.65 0.47
C LEU A 173 2.68 9.66 0.16
N TYR A 174 3.63 9.85 1.08
CA TYR A 174 4.68 10.88 0.95
C TYR A 174 6.10 10.30 0.80
N GLY A 175 6.31 8.99 0.95
CA GLY A 175 7.63 8.35 0.95
C GLY A 175 8.45 8.59 2.23
N ILE A 176 7.97 9.43 3.15
CA ILE A 176 8.59 9.72 4.45
C ILE A 176 7.52 9.75 5.55
N ALA A 177 7.92 9.36 6.75
CA ALA A 177 7.12 9.45 7.96
C ALA A 177 8.05 9.43 9.18
N PHE A 178 7.56 9.93 10.31
CA PHE A 178 8.35 10.14 11.52
C PHE A 178 7.72 9.43 12.72
N VAL A 179 8.55 8.82 13.57
CA VAL A 179 8.18 8.38 14.92
C VAL A 179 8.96 9.25 15.91
N ASP A 180 8.25 9.99 16.73
CA ASP A 180 8.82 10.82 17.79
C ASP A 180 8.96 10.03 19.09
N ASP A 181 9.83 10.54 19.96
CA ASP A 181 9.96 10.13 21.36
C ASP A 181 10.46 8.68 21.53
N VAL A 182 11.17 8.16 20.53
CA VAL A 182 11.82 6.84 20.58
C VAL A 182 13.07 6.93 21.45
N PRO A 183 13.30 6.00 22.40
CA PRO A 183 14.53 5.95 23.19
C PRO A 183 15.77 5.87 22.28
N ALA A 184 16.79 6.68 22.59
CA ALA A 184 17.99 6.84 21.77
C ALA A 184 18.95 5.65 21.86
N THR A 185 18.47 4.45 21.55
CA THR A 185 19.25 3.21 21.53
C THR A 185 19.04 2.46 20.21
N VAL A 186 20.00 1.59 19.88
CA VAL A 186 19.92 0.76 18.67
C VAL A 186 18.74 -0.22 18.78
N GLU A 187 18.51 -0.77 19.97
CA GLU A 187 17.46 -1.76 20.26
C GLU A 187 16.06 -1.15 20.08
N ALA A 188 15.85 0.09 20.54
CA ALA A 188 14.58 0.78 20.33
C ALA A 188 14.34 1.08 18.85
N THR A 189 15.39 1.47 18.11
CA THR A 189 15.33 1.68 16.66
C THR A 189 15.01 0.38 15.92
N GLU A 190 15.62 -0.72 16.35
CA GLU A 190 15.36 -2.06 15.82
C GLU A 190 13.91 -2.48 16.07
N ALA A 191 13.38 -2.23 17.27
CA ALA A 191 12.00 -2.53 17.62
C ALA A 191 11.00 -1.72 16.77
N VAL A 192 11.24 -0.42 16.56
CA VAL A 192 10.47 0.40 15.59
C VAL A 192 10.49 -0.25 14.21
N SER A 193 11.69 -0.62 13.74
CA SER A 193 11.88 -1.14 12.37
C SER A 193 11.16 -2.48 12.19
N LYS A 194 11.30 -3.39 13.15
CA LYS A 194 10.63 -4.71 13.21
C LYS A 194 9.12 -4.61 13.30
N ARG A 195 8.58 -3.52 13.87
CA ARG A 195 7.15 -3.25 13.90
C ARG A 195 6.57 -2.93 12.52
N VAL A 196 7.39 -2.38 11.63
CA VAL A 196 7.01 -2.04 10.24
C VAL A 196 7.29 -3.22 9.29
N SER A 197 8.48 -3.80 9.34
CA SER A 197 8.89 -4.87 8.43
C SER A 197 10.11 -5.62 8.95
N LEU A 198 10.61 -6.56 8.16
CA LEU A 198 11.89 -7.22 8.41
C LEU A 198 13.07 -6.25 8.17
N ILE A 199 14.16 -6.50 8.88
CA ILE A 199 15.44 -5.82 8.64
C ILE A 199 16.19 -6.61 7.57
N ARG A 200 16.60 -5.92 6.50
CA ARG A 200 17.41 -6.52 5.44
C ARG A 200 18.87 -6.48 5.87
N GLU A 201 19.45 -7.65 6.04
CA GLU A 201 20.90 -7.77 6.25
C GLU A 201 21.65 -7.39 4.98
N THR A 202 22.72 -6.61 5.14
CA THR A 202 23.59 -6.17 4.04
C THR A 202 25.05 -6.41 4.41
N THR A 203 25.97 -6.04 3.52
CA THR A 203 27.42 -5.99 3.84
C THR A 203 27.75 -5.08 5.02
N TYR A 204 26.83 -4.19 5.42
CA TYR A 204 27.00 -3.32 6.57
C TYR A 204 26.52 -3.94 7.90
N GLY A 205 25.82 -5.08 7.84
CA GLY A 205 25.13 -5.75 8.95
C GLY A 205 23.61 -5.65 8.84
N GLY A 206 22.91 -6.12 9.89
CA GLY A 206 21.45 -5.94 10.05
C GLY A 206 21.10 -4.56 10.61
N MET A 207 21.53 -4.29 11.84
CA MET A 207 21.52 -2.95 12.45
C MET A 207 22.95 -2.44 12.53
N TRP A 208 23.15 -1.15 12.28
CA TRP A 208 24.45 -0.51 12.49
C TRP A 208 24.26 0.88 13.09
N SER A 209 25.13 1.22 14.05
CA SER A 209 25.34 2.60 14.49
C SER A 209 26.63 3.09 13.86
N PHE A 210 26.66 4.36 13.48
CA PHE A 210 27.84 4.97 12.88
C PHE A 210 28.04 6.39 13.39
N THR A 211 29.28 6.84 13.32
CA THR A 211 29.71 8.20 13.65
C THR A 211 30.77 8.62 12.64
N SER A 212 31.13 9.91 12.63
CA SER A 212 32.14 10.47 11.73
C SER A 212 33.57 10.12 12.19
N ASP A 213 33.90 8.83 12.24
CA ASP A 213 35.19 8.31 12.73
C ASP A 213 36.08 7.71 11.62
N HIS A 214 35.64 7.78 10.35
CA HIS A 214 36.32 7.16 9.21
C HIS A 214 36.56 5.65 9.35
N SER A 215 35.81 4.95 10.20
CA SER A 215 36.00 3.51 10.48
C SER A 215 35.68 2.60 9.28
N ARG A 216 34.96 3.12 8.28
CA ARG A 216 34.68 2.42 7.02
C ARG A 216 35.02 3.31 5.83
N GLY A 217 35.33 2.69 4.69
CA GLY A 217 35.58 3.35 3.41
C GLY A 217 34.31 3.91 2.76
N ASP A 218 33.48 4.60 3.55
CA ASP A 218 32.19 5.14 3.14
C ASP A 218 32.07 6.59 3.61
N SER A 219 31.62 7.48 2.72
CA SER A 219 31.47 8.91 2.99
C SER A 219 30.56 9.25 4.17
N ALA A 220 29.63 8.34 4.54
CA ALA A 220 28.77 8.48 5.71
C ALA A 220 29.54 8.52 7.04
N TYR A 221 30.79 8.02 7.07
CA TYR A 221 31.66 8.01 8.24
C TYR A 221 32.61 9.22 8.27
N SER A 222 32.36 10.24 7.45
CA SER A 222 33.12 11.50 7.43
C SER A 222 32.30 12.67 7.97
N GLN A 223 32.94 13.83 8.11
CA GLN A 223 32.26 15.10 8.42
C GLN A 223 31.84 15.88 7.16
N LEU A 224 32.04 15.31 5.98
CA LEU A 224 31.69 15.96 4.72
C LEU A 224 30.18 16.01 4.55
N ALA A 225 29.70 17.09 3.92
CA ALA A 225 28.29 17.21 3.58
C ALA A 225 27.92 16.16 2.52
N LEU A 226 26.90 15.36 2.80
CA LEU A 226 26.29 14.48 1.82
C LEU A 226 25.15 15.22 1.11
N ASP A 227 25.28 15.42 -0.20
CA ASP A 227 24.17 15.93 -1.02
C ASP A 227 23.08 14.86 -1.17
N ARG A 228 21.93 15.23 -1.72
CA ARG A 228 20.77 14.36 -1.97
C ARG A 228 21.21 13.12 -2.75
N HIS A 229 20.96 11.94 -2.18
CA HIS A 229 21.28 10.65 -2.77
C HIS A 229 20.26 9.60 -2.35
N THR A 230 20.33 8.44 -2.98
CA THR A 230 19.65 7.22 -2.56
C THR A 230 20.71 6.18 -2.21
N ASP A 231 20.61 5.59 -1.03
CA ASP A 231 21.57 4.60 -0.57
C ASP A 231 21.48 3.29 -1.36
N THR A 232 22.57 2.52 -1.31
CA THR A 232 22.62 1.14 -1.82
C THR A 232 22.34 0.99 -3.33
N SER A 233 22.51 2.06 -4.11
CA SER A 233 22.31 2.03 -5.58
C SER A 233 23.30 1.13 -6.32
N TYR A 234 24.35 0.66 -5.65
CA TYR A 234 25.30 -0.33 -6.14
C TYR A 234 24.83 -1.78 -5.97
N PHE A 235 23.71 -2.03 -5.28
CA PHE A 235 23.06 -3.35 -5.27
C PHE A 235 22.07 -3.47 -6.44
N GLN A 236 21.94 -4.69 -6.97
CA GLN A 236 20.90 -5.00 -7.96
C GLN A 236 19.49 -4.74 -7.40
N GLU A 237 19.30 -4.97 -6.11
CA GLU A 237 18.10 -4.62 -5.37
C GLU A 237 18.47 -3.68 -4.21
N PRO A 238 18.35 -2.36 -4.41
CA PRO A 238 18.55 -1.39 -3.33
C PRO A 238 17.54 -1.57 -2.20
N CYS A 239 17.91 -1.12 -1.00
CA CYS A 239 17.03 -1.14 0.16
C CYS A 239 15.80 -0.25 -0.09
N GLY A 240 14.59 -0.84 -0.03
CA GLY A 240 13.34 -0.10 -0.28
C GLY A 240 12.92 0.85 0.84
N ILE A 241 13.34 0.59 2.08
CA ILE A 241 13.07 1.44 3.24
C ILE A 241 14.38 1.65 4.00
N GLN A 242 14.71 2.90 4.27
CA GLN A 242 15.80 3.28 5.16
C GLN A 242 15.25 3.91 6.44
N VAL A 243 15.86 3.59 7.58
CA VAL A 243 15.51 4.12 8.91
C VAL A 243 16.71 4.82 9.49
N PHE A 244 16.56 6.11 9.82
CA PHE A 244 17.57 6.86 10.56
C PHE A 244 17.05 7.27 11.93
N HIS A 245 17.88 7.06 12.95
CA HIS A 245 17.66 7.54 14.30
C HIS A 245 18.93 8.22 14.83
N CYS A 246 18.83 9.51 15.13
CA CYS A 246 19.91 10.22 15.81
C CYS A 246 19.98 9.73 17.27
N LEU A 247 21.06 9.03 17.63
CA LEU A 247 21.26 8.57 19.02
C LEU A 247 21.95 9.64 19.88
N LYS A 248 22.87 10.41 19.28
CA LYS A 248 23.62 11.49 19.92
C LYS A 248 24.01 12.54 18.87
N HIS A 249 23.98 13.81 19.25
CA HIS A 249 24.49 14.90 18.41
C HIS A 249 25.26 15.91 19.27
N GLU A 250 26.54 16.05 18.99
CA GLU A 250 27.44 17.05 19.61
C GLU A 250 28.09 17.86 18.49
N GLY A 251 27.83 19.16 18.44
CA GLY A 251 28.41 20.05 17.43
C GLY A 251 27.39 20.97 16.75
N THR A 252 27.80 21.51 15.59
CA THR A 252 26.96 22.37 14.73
C THR A 252 26.82 21.73 13.35
N GLY A 253 25.68 21.92 12.68
CA GLY A 253 25.40 21.28 11.39
C GLY A 253 24.63 19.97 11.54
N GLY A 254 24.95 18.95 10.74
CA GLY A 254 24.34 17.61 10.84
C GLY A 254 22.84 17.54 10.55
N ARG A 255 22.29 18.54 9.85
CA ARG A 255 20.84 18.63 9.59
C ARG A 255 20.43 17.63 8.50
N THR A 256 19.37 16.87 8.77
CA THR A 256 18.74 16.03 7.75
C THR A 256 18.14 16.87 6.62
N LEU A 257 18.48 16.52 5.38
CA LEU A 257 17.89 17.05 4.16
C LEU A 257 17.07 15.96 3.48
N LEU A 258 15.79 16.24 3.18
CA LEU A 258 14.89 15.33 2.47
C LEU A 258 14.33 16.00 1.23
N VAL A 259 14.29 15.26 0.13
CA VAL A 259 13.72 15.69 -1.14
C VAL A 259 12.86 14.58 -1.71
N ASP A 260 11.79 14.97 -2.39
CA ASP A 260 11.00 14.05 -3.19
C ASP A 260 11.61 13.95 -4.59
N GLY A 261 12.26 12.82 -4.87
CA GLY A 261 12.85 12.54 -6.18
C GLY A 261 11.81 12.48 -7.31
N PHE A 262 10.58 12.06 -7.03
CA PHE A 262 9.52 12.03 -8.05
C PHE A 262 8.99 13.43 -8.34
N TYR A 263 8.87 14.30 -7.33
CA TYR A 263 8.57 15.72 -7.57
C TYR A 263 9.67 16.37 -8.43
N ALA A 264 10.94 16.12 -8.12
CA ALA A 264 12.06 16.64 -8.91
C ALA A 264 12.05 16.12 -10.36
N GLY A 265 11.81 14.82 -10.55
CA GLY A 265 11.67 14.19 -11.87
C GLY A 265 10.49 14.77 -12.67
N GLU A 266 9.33 14.97 -12.03
CA GLU A 266 8.18 15.60 -12.67
C GLU A 266 8.46 17.06 -13.07
N LYS A 267 9.24 17.80 -12.26
CA LYS A 267 9.69 19.15 -12.63
C LYS A 267 10.67 19.15 -13.79
N LEU A 268 11.57 18.17 -13.87
CA LEU A 268 12.44 17.99 -15.03
C LEU A 268 11.60 17.69 -16.28
N ARG A 269 10.63 16.77 -16.16
CA ARG A 269 9.72 16.39 -17.25
C ARG A 269 8.93 17.54 -17.82
N GLN A 270 8.50 18.48 -16.98
CA GLN A 270 7.77 19.66 -17.41
C GLN A 270 8.67 20.72 -18.08
N ARG A 271 9.94 20.82 -17.67
CA ARG A 271 10.86 21.91 -18.07
C ARG A 271 11.78 21.55 -19.23
N SER A 272 12.18 20.28 -19.32
CA SER A 272 13.10 19.76 -20.33
C SER A 272 12.73 18.32 -20.67
N PRO A 273 11.59 18.08 -21.35
CA PRO A 273 11.15 16.74 -21.72
C PRO A 273 12.19 15.94 -22.51
N GLU A 274 13.04 16.61 -23.28
CA GLU A 274 14.10 16.03 -24.10
C GLU A 274 15.29 15.48 -23.32
N LYS A 275 15.35 15.72 -22.00
CA LYS A 275 16.43 15.27 -21.11
C LYS A 275 16.01 14.08 -20.24
N LEU A 276 14.86 13.47 -20.51
CA LEU A 276 14.33 12.28 -19.84
C LEU A 276 14.43 11.04 -20.70
#